data_AF-A0A8J7HTH3-F1
#
_entry.id   AF-A0A8J7HTH3-F1
#
_cell.length_a   1.000
_cell.length_b   1.000
_cell.length_c   1.000
_cell.angle_alpha   90.00
_cell.angle_beta   90.00
_cell.angle_gamma   90.00
#
_symmetry.space_group_name_H-M   'P 1'
#
loop_
_entity.id
_entity.type
_entity.pdbx_description
1 polymer ?
#
loop_
_entity_poly.entity_id
_entity_poly.type
_entity_poly.pdbx_seq_one_letter_code
_entity_poly.pdbx_strand_id
1 'polypeptide(L)'
;MKLYCLQIIDNGVTNISKDYQRSGQGTNQAQDLARQLKGKFRRYPHYPQGTICELTWPMTSNWWQRFSDMQAIRNFYKKLFIH
;
A
#
# COMPACT_ATOMS: atom_id res chain seq x y z
N MET A 1 19.03 4.18 7.02
CA MET A 1 17.64 4.44 7.49
C MET A 1 16.85 3.16 7.36
N LYS A 2 16.21 2.67 8.43
CA LYS A 2 15.38 1.44 8.39
C LYS A 2 13.98 1.78 7.91
N LEU A 3 13.40 0.93 7.07
CA LEU A 3 12.04 1.06 6.56
C LEU A 3 11.20 -0.13 7.01
N TYR A 4 9.93 0.12 7.28
CA TYR A 4 8.91 -0.91 7.25
C TYR A 4 8.46 -1.14 5.81
N CYS A 5 8.10 -2.38 5.49
CA CYS A 5 7.54 -2.78 4.21
C CYS A 5 6.32 -3.65 4.46
N LEU A 6 5.20 -3.29 3.83
CA LEU A 6 3.99 -4.10 3.74
C LEU A 6 3.77 -4.44 2.28
N GLN A 7 3.67 -5.74 1.98
CA GLN A 7 3.35 -6.24 0.66
C GLN A 7 2.05 -7.04 0.70
N ILE A 8 1.18 -6.77 -0.27
CA ILE A 8 0.00 -7.57 -0.58
C ILE A 8 0.25 -8.18 -1.95
N ILE A 9 0.27 -9.51 -2.01
CA ILE A 9 0.50 -10.27 -3.22
C ILE A 9 -0.80 -10.95 -3.60
N ASP A 10 -1.35 -10.57 -4.76
CA ASP A 10 -2.50 -11.22 -5.38
C ASP A 10 -1.99 -12.10 -6.52
N ASN A 11 -2.26 -13.41 -6.46
CA ASN A 11 -1.86 -14.38 -7.49
C ASN A 11 -2.96 -14.62 -8.55
N GLY A 12 -4.03 -13.82 -8.53
CA GLY A 12 -5.12 -13.89 -9.49
C GLY A 12 -4.67 -13.58 -10.92
N VAL A 13 -5.43 -14.10 -11.90
CA VAL A 13 -5.15 -13.91 -13.33
C VAL A 13 -5.48 -12.45 -13.70
N THR A 14 -4.48 -11.59 -13.65
CA THR A 14 -4.63 -10.17 -14.03
C THR A 14 -4.32 -10.03 -15.52
N ASN A 15 -5.25 -9.49 -16.31
CA ASN A 15 -4.94 -9.05 -17.68
C ASN A 15 -3.99 -7.84 -17.61
N ILE A 16 -2.69 -8.10 -17.67
CA ILE A 16 -1.59 -7.17 -17.33
C ILE A 16 -1.62 -5.88 -18.19
N SER A 17 -2.30 -5.87 -19.33
CA SER A 17 -2.09 -4.86 -20.38
C SER A 17 -2.97 -3.61 -20.33
N LYS A 18 -4.14 -3.60 -19.66
CA LYS A 18 -5.07 -2.45 -19.73
C LYS A 18 -5.59 -1.90 -18.40
N ASP A 19 -5.83 -2.75 -17.40
CA ASP A 19 -6.39 -2.29 -16.12
C ASP A 19 -5.34 -1.88 -15.09
N TYR A 20 -4.07 -2.25 -15.30
CA TYR A 20 -2.96 -1.81 -14.45
C TYR A 20 -2.72 -0.30 -14.52
N GLN A 21 -2.99 0.34 -15.67
CA GLN A 21 -2.87 1.79 -15.84
C GLN A 21 -4.05 2.59 -15.27
N ARG A 22 -5.17 1.93 -14.94
CA ARG A 22 -6.33 2.61 -14.35
C ARG A 22 -6.14 2.74 -12.84
N SER A 23 -5.93 3.97 -12.38
CA SER A 23 -5.93 4.30 -10.96
C SER A 23 -7.36 4.22 -10.40
N GLY A 24 -7.72 3.05 -9.87
CA GLY A 24 -8.97 2.88 -9.13
C GLY A 24 -8.94 3.59 -7.77
N GLN A 25 -10.10 3.76 -7.14
CA GLN A 25 -10.21 4.42 -5.83
C GLN A 25 -9.31 3.80 -4.76
N GLY A 26 -9.14 2.47 -4.74
CA GLY A 26 -8.22 1.79 -3.82
C GLY A 26 -6.75 2.16 -4.03
N THR A 27 -6.32 2.40 -5.28
CA THR A 27 -4.94 2.85 -5.57
C THR A 27 -4.73 4.28 -5.06
N ASN A 28 -5.70 5.17 -5.26
CA ASN A 28 -5.61 6.56 -4.76
C ASN A 28 -5.50 6.59 -3.23
N GLN A 29 -6.32 5.79 -2.54
CA GLN A 29 -6.27 5.68 -1.08
C GLN A 29 -4.92 5.14 -0.58
N ALA A 30 -4.33 4.17 -1.28
CA ALA A 30 -3.02 3.64 -0.93
C ALA A 30 -1.90 4.68 -1.15
N GLN A 31 -1.99 5.49 -2.21
CA GLN A 31 -1.09 6.62 -2.44
C GLN A 31 -1.22 7.69 -1.35
N ASP A 32 -2.44 8.03 -0.94
CA ASP A 32 -2.69 8.98 0.15
C ASP A 32 -2.12 8.47 1.48
N LEU A 33 -2.30 7.18 1.78
CA LEU A 33 -1.68 6.55 2.94
C LEU A 33 -0.15 6.66 2.88
N ALA A 34 0.46 6.38 1.73
CA ALA A 34 1.91 6.53 1.59
C ALA A 34 2.37 7.97 1.87
N ARG A 35 1.63 8.99 1.41
CA ARG A 35 1.94 10.39 1.71
C ARG A 35 1.85 10.67 3.21
N GLN A 36 0.82 10.18 3.90
CA GLN A 36 0.67 10.34 5.36
C GLN A 36 1.83 9.72 6.14
N LEU A 37 2.28 8.54 5.70
CA LEU A 37 3.41 7.81 6.31
C LEU A 37 4.77 8.35 5.88
N LYS A 38 4.83 9.41 5.06
CA LYS A 38 6.07 9.91 4.43
C LYS A 38 6.85 8.80 3.70
N GLY A 39 6.08 7.89 3.11
CA GLY A 39 6.52 6.67 2.47
C GLY A 39 6.27 6.64 0.96
N LYS A 40 6.29 5.44 0.38
CA LYS A 40 6.02 5.20 -1.04
C LYS A 40 5.08 4.03 -1.22
N PHE A 41 4.10 4.19 -2.09
CA PHE A 41 3.25 3.10 -2.58
C PHE A 41 3.63 2.76 -4.01
N ARG A 42 3.72 1.46 -4.31
CA ARG A 42 3.95 0.92 -5.66
C ARG A 42 2.99 -0.22 -5.90
N ARG A 43 2.45 -0.28 -7.10
CA ARG A 43 1.76 -1.46 -7.63
C ARG A 43 2.59 -1.95 -8.79
N TYR A 44 2.84 -3.25 -8.97
CA TYR A 44 3.55 -3.79 -10.13
C TYR A 44 3.12 -5.23 -10.43
N PRO A 45 3.25 -5.71 -11.68
CA PRO A 45 2.91 -7.09 -12.01
C PRO A 45 3.75 -8.10 -11.22
N HIS A 46 3.14 -9.19 -10.78
CA HIS A 46 3.83 -10.37 -10.27
C HIS A 46 3.94 -11.38 -11.40
N TYR A 47 5.16 -11.74 -11.81
CA TYR A 47 5.35 -12.73 -12.88
C TYR A 47 5.26 -14.16 -12.32
N PRO A 48 4.62 -15.13 -13.00
CA PRO A 48 3.96 -15.03 -14.31
C PRO A 48 2.52 -14.48 -14.28
N GLN A 49 1.90 -14.44 -13.10
CA GLN A 49 0.55 -13.94 -12.91
C GLN A 49 0.41 -13.24 -11.57
N GLY A 50 -0.48 -12.24 -11.55
CA GLY A 50 -0.82 -11.51 -10.33
C GLY A 50 -0.31 -10.08 -10.29
N THR A 51 -0.44 -9.48 -9.10
CA THR A 51 -0.07 -8.11 -8.80
C THR A 51 0.56 -8.05 -7.40
N ILE A 52 1.64 -7.29 -7.27
CA ILE A 52 2.18 -6.87 -5.97
C ILE A 52 1.77 -5.41 -5.72
N CYS A 53 1.19 -5.17 -4.55
CA CYS A 53 1.02 -3.84 -3.96
C CYS A 53 1.98 -3.72 -2.78
N GLU A 54 2.85 -2.72 -2.82
CA GLU A 54 3.91 -2.49 -1.85
C GLU A 54 3.79 -1.10 -1.24
N LEU A 55 3.82 -1.02 0.08
CA LEU A 55 3.88 0.21 0.85
C LEU A 55 5.14 0.18 1.73
N THR A 56 5.99 1.20 1.58
CA THR A 56 7.20 1.37 2.38
C THR A 56 7.19 2.68 3.13
N TRP A 57 7.62 2.70 4.39
CA TRP A 57 7.71 3.93 5.17
C TRP A 57 8.82 3.88 6.23
N PRO A 58 9.30 5.04 6.70
CA PRO A 58 10.37 5.11 7.70
C PRO A 58 10.03 4.44 9.03
N MET A 59 10.98 3.69 9.57
CA MET A 59 10.93 3.32 10.98
C MET A 59 11.39 4.52 11.82
N THR A 60 10.47 5.03 12.64
CA THR A 60 10.72 6.16 13.55
C THR A 60 10.88 5.69 15.00
N SER A 61 11.79 6.30 15.74
CA SER A 61 11.92 6.15 17.20
C SER A 61 10.98 7.07 17.97
N ASN A 62 10.37 8.06 17.30
CA ASN A 62 9.37 8.93 17.89
C ASN A 62 8.05 8.17 18.06
N TRP A 63 7.68 7.91 19.31
CA TRP A 63 6.52 7.10 19.67
C TRP A 63 5.20 7.71 19.19
N TRP A 64 5.07 9.04 19.17
CA TRP A 64 3.88 9.73 18.67
C TRP A 64 3.70 9.53 17.17
N GLN A 65 4.79 9.68 16.41
CA GLN A 65 4.76 9.42 14.97
C GLN A 65 4.44 7.96 14.71
N ARG A 66 5.06 7.02 15.45
CA ARG A 66 4.76 5.59 15.33
C ARG A 66 3.29 5.27 15.62
N PHE A 67 2.70 5.90 16.64
CA PHE A 67 1.27 5.73 16.96
C PHE A 67 0.38 6.28 15.85
N SER A 68 0.69 7.47 15.34
CA SER A 68 -0.03 8.10 14.23
C SER A 68 0.02 7.22 12.96
N ASP A 69 1.21 6.71 12.62
CA ASP A 69 1.43 5.81 11.49
C ASP A 69 0.58 4.55 11.61
N MET A 70 0.59 3.90 12.78
CA MET A 70 -0.23 2.71 13.04
C MET A 70 -1.74 2.99 12.95
N GLN A 71 -2.19 4.16 13.42
CA GLN A 71 -3.59 4.54 13.32
C GLN A 71 -4.01 4.82 11.87
N ALA A 72 -3.14 5.45 11.06
CA ALA A 72 -3.38 5.66 9.63
C ALA A 72 -3.49 4.31 8.89
N ILE A 73 -2.57 3.39 9.14
CA ILE A 73 -2.60 2.04 8.59
C ILE A 73 -3.89 1.31 8.99
N ARG A 74 -4.27 1.34 10.27
CA ARG A 74 -5.52 0.71 10.75
C ARG A 74 -6.75 1.27 10.06
N ASN A 75 -6.82 2.58 9.86
CA ASN A 75 -7.95 3.22 9.18
C ASN A 75 -8.03 2.81 7.71
N PHE A 76 -6.89 2.69 7.03
CA PHE A 76 -6.83 2.19 5.66
C PHE A 76 -7.30 0.73 5.57
N TYR A 77 -6.86 -0.15 6.47
CA TYR A 77 -7.34 -1.54 6.52
C TYR A 77 -8.87 -1.61 6.71
N LYS A 78 -9.43 -0.81 7.62
CA LYS A 78 -10.89 -0.75 7.80
C LYS A 78 -11.60 -0.33 6.52
N LYS A 79 -11.02 0.58 5.74
CA LYS A 79 -11.59 1.09 4.49
C LYS A 79 -11.52 0.09 3.33
N LEU A 80 -10.54 -0.81 3.33
CA LEU A 80 -10.38 -1.85 2.30
C LEU A 80 -11.27 -3.08 2.50
N PHE A 81 -11.58 -3.44 3.75
CA PHE A 81 -12.19 -4.73 4.10
C PHE A 81 -13.55 -4.64 4.80
N ILE A 82 -14.04 -3.43 5.12
CA ILE A 82 -15.37 -3.23 5.68
C ILE A 82 -16.21 -2.50 4.64
N HIS A 83 -16.81 -3.28 3.75
CA HIS A 83 -17.96 -2.93 2.93
C HIS A 83 -19.00 -4.03 3.05
#